data_AF-A0AA42YVB4-F1
#
_entry.id   AF-A0AA42YVB4-F1
#
_cell.length_a   1.000
_cell.length_b   1.000
_cell.length_c   1.000
_cell.angle_alpha   90.00
_cell.angle_beta   90.00
_cell.angle_gamma   90.00
#
_symmetry.space_group_name_H-M   'P 1'
#
loop_
_entity.id
_entity.type
_entity.pdbx_description
1 polymer ?
#
loop_
_entity_poly.entity_id
_entity_poly.type
_entity_poly.pdbx_seq_one_letter_code
_entity_poly.pdbx_strand_id
1 'polypeptide(L)'
;MARNKRAAANVLMFAIAAGIGGAILGCAPVEREPESQAPPEPKAAQEQTGQSNQAGEQPDEAPEDIDAAGQYSPVKARARDFYAPNTEDLGPNEMRLIACGTGMPTARPKQAASCWLLELGNGDKFIFDIGTGSAERIAALQIPYNYLDKVFLSHLHTDHFGDLDALFVGGALAGRQKPLRVWGPSAETPERGTKYALDHLRKALTWDLDGRQGLTDPRGYHLDVTEFDYMGMNEVIYQENGVTIRSFPAIHSLDGPVSFVVEWNGFKFVFGGDTYPNKWYAEYAKGADVAIHECMIAVPDMIDKFKFTPQSALAVGTQIHTAPEAFGKVMSIIKPRMAVAYHFFKDFDTTASINDRIRTTYDGPLSLSIDYMVWNITKDEIRVRMAIVDEDVWPPPATEKPQAPDPTQRIPYSDEISGGRLDMKKVLQPTYDEINKQYGIHEKQE
;
A
#
# COMPACT_ATOMS: atom_id res chain seq x y z
N MET A 1 6.83 50.83 40.67
CA MET A 1 6.44 49.51 41.20
C MET A 1 5.23 49.01 40.42
N ALA A 2 5.40 48.07 39.50
CA ALA A 2 4.36 47.16 39.02
C ALA A 2 5.04 46.08 38.18
N ARG A 3 5.07 44.85 38.69
CA ARG A 3 5.71 43.67 38.07
C ARG A 3 4.67 42.93 37.23
N ASN A 4 5.00 42.72 35.95
CA ASN A 4 4.40 41.71 35.09
C ASN A 4 4.71 40.30 35.62
N LYS A 5 3.70 39.44 35.73
CA LYS A 5 3.87 37.98 35.83
C LYS A 5 3.55 37.37 34.46
N ARG A 6 4.58 36.85 33.78
CA ARG A 6 4.42 35.83 32.73
C ARG A 6 4.66 34.47 33.39
N ALA A 7 3.70 33.56 33.22
CA ALA A 7 3.86 32.15 33.55
C ALA A 7 4.71 31.49 32.46
N ALA A 8 5.75 30.75 32.88
CA ALA A 8 6.56 29.93 32.00
C ALA A 8 5.90 28.54 31.91
N ALA A 9 5.59 28.11 30.69
CA ALA A 9 5.29 26.72 30.38
C ALA A 9 6.61 26.00 30.10
N ASN A 10 6.92 24.97 30.89
CA ASN A 10 8.07 24.09 30.67
C ASN A 10 7.74 23.16 29.48
N VAL A 11 8.35 23.41 28.33
CA VAL A 11 8.40 22.46 27.22
C VAL A 11 9.61 21.55 27.45
N LEU A 12 9.35 20.28 27.74
CA LEU A 12 10.37 19.25 27.86
C LEU A 12 10.65 18.67 26.47
N MET A 13 11.68 19.16 25.80
CA MET A 13 12.22 18.54 24.57
C MET A 13 12.99 17.26 24.95
N PHE A 14 12.56 16.11 24.45
CA PHE A 14 13.38 14.90 24.45
C PHE A 14 14.26 14.90 23.19
N ALA A 15 15.56 15.11 23.36
CA ALA A 15 16.56 14.84 22.33
C ALA A 15 17.06 13.39 22.49
N ILE A 16 16.85 12.56 21.47
CA ILE A 16 17.49 11.26 21.37
C ILE A 16 18.91 11.49 20.83
N ALA A 17 19.90 11.45 21.71
CA ALA A 17 21.30 11.46 21.33
C ALA A 17 21.71 10.03 20.90
N ALA A 18 21.80 9.79 19.59
CA ALA A 18 22.46 8.60 19.07
C ALA A 18 23.99 8.78 19.23
N GLY A 19 24.58 7.99 20.12
CA GLY A 19 26.02 7.94 20.31
C GLY A 19 26.72 7.28 19.11
N ILE A 20 27.53 8.06 18.40
CA ILE A 20 28.44 7.57 17.37
C ILE A 20 29.64 6.94 18.07
N GLY A 21 29.65 5.61 18.17
CA GLY A 21 30.82 4.82 18.54
C GLY A 21 31.50 4.31 17.27
N GLY A 22 32.56 5.00 16.82
CA GLY A 22 33.37 4.56 15.69
C GLY A 22 34.23 3.35 16.06
N ALA A 23 34.02 2.23 15.36
CA ALA A 23 34.97 1.13 15.29
C ALA A 23 35.36 0.94 13.83
N ILE A 24 36.57 1.40 13.48
CA ILE A 24 37.22 1.14 12.20
C ILE A 24 37.76 -0.30 12.29
N LEU A 25 37.09 -1.25 11.63
CA LEU A 25 37.64 -2.58 11.37
C LEU A 25 38.17 -2.61 9.94
N GLY A 26 39.49 -2.72 9.81
CA GLY A 26 40.19 -2.75 8.53
C GLY A 26 39.86 -4.00 7.71
N CYS A 27 39.59 -3.80 6.43
CA CYS A 27 39.46 -4.86 5.44
C CYS A 27 40.85 -5.45 5.13
N ALA A 28 41.00 -6.76 5.32
CA ALA A 28 42.08 -7.54 4.71
C ALA A 28 41.58 -8.14 3.37
N PRO A 29 42.44 -8.23 2.33
CA PRO A 29 42.04 -8.73 1.02
C PRO A 29 41.86 -10.25 1.03
N VAL A 30 40.75 -10.71 0.45
CA VAL A 30 40.49 -12.13 0.17
C VAL A 30 41.13 -12.50 -1.17
N GLU A 31 41.99 -13.51 -1.16
CA GLU A 31 42.62 -14.08 -2.36
C GLU A 31 41.58 -14.82 -3.23
N ARG A 32 41.66 -14.62 -4.56
CA ARG A 32 40.81 -15.29 -5.56
C ARG A 32 41.35 -16.68 -5.86
N GLU A 33 40.52 -17.71 -5.72
CA GLU A 33 40.72 -19.03 -6.34
C GLU A 33 40.15 -19.05 -7.79
N PRO A 34 40.67 -19.92 -8.68
CA PRO A 34 40.39 -19.86 -10.12
C PRO A 34 39.06 -20.53 -10.52
N GLU A 35 38.53 -20.04 -11.63
CA GLU A 35 37.26 -20.38 -12.29
C GLU A 35 37.08 -21.89 -12.57
N SER A 36 35.90 -22.42 -12.24
CA SER A 36 35.44 -23.73 -12.69
C SER A 36 34.66 -23.59 -14.00
N GLN A 37 34.93 -24.51 -14.93
CA GLN A 37 34.42 -24.52 -16.29
C GLN A 37 32.91 -24.84 -16.34
N ALA A 38 32.15 -24.03 -17.09
CA ALA A 38 30.76 -24.27 -17.40
C ALA A 38 30.59 -25.42 -18.43
N PRO A 39 29.56 -26.27 -18.30
CA PRO A 39 29.24 -27.30 -19.29
C PRO A 39 28.52 -26.69 -20.53
N PRO A 40 28.59 -27.35 -21.71
CA PRO A 40 28.13 -26.77 -22.97
C PRO A 40 26.60 -26.84 -23.15
N GLU A 41 26.07 -25.85 -23.89
CA GLU A 41 24.66 -25.69 -24.27
C GLU A 41 24.13 -26.84 -25.17
N PRO A 42 22.84 -27.20 -25.06
CA PRO A 42 22.20 -28.14 -25.97
C PRO A 42 21.78 -27.48 -27.29
N LYS A 43 22.01 -28.22 -28.39
CA LYS A 43 21.76 -27.83 -29.79
C LYS A 43 20.27 -27.69 -30.11
N ALA A 44 19.98 -26.66 -30.92
CA ALA A 44 18.70 -26.37 -31.55
C ALA A 44 18.14 -27.52 -32.40
N ALA A 45 16.85 -27.80 -32.25
CA ALA A 45 16.08 -28.66 -33.13
C ALA A 45 15.40 -27.81 -34.23
N GLN A 46 15.40 -28.35 -35.45
CA GLN A 46 14.98 -27.73 -36.69
C GLN A 46 13.46 -27.60 -36.80
N GLU A 47 12.96 -26.40 -37.12
CA GLU A 47 11.59 -26.20 -37.61
C GLU A 47 11.52 -26.47 -39.12
N GLN A 48 10.60 -27.35 -39.52
CA GLN A 48 10.19 -27.53 -40.91
C GLN A 48 8.92 -26.72 -41.19
N THR A 49 9.04 -25.89 -42.22
CA THR A 49 7.99 -25.10 -42.87
C THR A 49 6.90 -25.96 -43.52
N GLY A 50 5.64 -25.53 -43.42
CA GLY A 50 4.51 -26.07 -44.19
C GLY A 50 3.42 -25.01 -44.42
N GLN A 51 3.01 -24.86 -45.67
CA GLN A 51 2.31 -23.73 -46.28
C GLN A 51 0.79 -23.63 -46.05
N SER A 52 0.32 -22.40 -46.27
CA SER A 52 -1.02 -21.85 -46.53
C SER A 52 -2.10 -22.73 -47.20
N ASN A 53 -3.37 -22.48 -46.84
CA ASN A 53 -4.43 -22.09 -47.80
C ASN A 53 -5.72 -21.56 -47.13
N GLN A 54 -6.54 -20.89 -47.96
CA GLN A 54 -7.51 -19.82 -47.70
C GLN A 54 -8.94 -20.23 -47.24
N ALA A 55 -9.57 -19.27 -46.52
CA ALA A 55 -10.93 -18.68 -46.63
C ALA A 55 -12.23 -19.51 -46.62
N GLY A 56 -13.21 -19.08 -45.81
CA GLY A 56 -14.65 -19.27 -46.05
C GLY A 56 -15.59 -19.22 -44.83
N GLU A 57 -16.31 -18.08 -44.68
CA GLU A 57 -17.69 -17.92 -44.15
C GLU A 57 -18.07 -18.11 -42.65
N GLN A 58 -19.20 -17.48 -42.32
CA GLN A 58 -19.65 -16.83 -41.06
C GLN A 58 -20.49 -17.74 -40.12
N PRO A 59 -20.90 -17.25 -38.91
CA PRO A 59 -21.10 -18.06 -37.71
C PRO A 59 -22.55 -18.50 -37.52
N ASP A 60 -22.75 -19.65 -36.86
CA ASP A 60 -23.89 -19.89 -35.99
C ASP A 60 -23.68 -21.17 -35.15
N GLU A 61 -24.30 -21.15 -33.97
CA GLU A 61 -24.53 -22.26 -33.02
C GLU A 61 -23.41 -22.65 -32.06
N ALA A 62 -23.66 -22.37 -30.77
CA ALA A 62 -22.94 -22.92 -29.64
C ALA A 62 -23.09 -24.44 -29.61
N PRO A 63 -22.03 -25.24 -29.44
CA PRO A 63 -22.19 -26.66 -29.23
C PRO A 63 -22.55 -26.96 -27.78
N GLU A 64 -23.59 -27.77 -27.65
CA GLU A 64 -23.97 -28.54 -26.48
C GLU A 64 -22.80 -29.33 -25.87
N ASP A 65 -22.97 -29.66 -24.59
CA ASP A 65 -22.14 -30.53 -23.75
C ASP A 65 -21.25 -31.52 -24.50
N ILE A 66 -19.96 -31.18 -24.59
CA ILE A 66 -18.91 -32.13 -24.93
C ILE A 66 -18.43 -32.77 -23.62
N ASP A 67 -19.13 -33.81 -23.17
CA ASP A 67 -18.55 -34.85 -22.32
C ASP A 67 -17.50 -35.61 -23.16
N ALA A 68 -16.35 -34.96 -23.34
CA ALA A 68 -15.16 -35.57 -23.92
C ALA A 68 -14.48 -36.39 -22.83
N ALA A 69 -14.94 -37.63 -22.67
CA ALA A 69 -14.23 -38.67 -21.96
C ALA A 69 -12.76 -38.77 -22.46
N GLY A 70 -11.83 -38.22 -21.67
CA GLY A 70 -10.43 -38.70 -21.67
C GLY A 70 -9.29 -37.75 -22.05
N GLN A 71 -9.43 -36.41 -21.99
CA GLN A 71 -8.26 -35.52 -22.24
C GLN A 71 -7.86 -34.58 -21.10
N TYR A 72 -8.64 -34.50 -20.03
CA TYR A 72 -8.30 -33.67 -18.87
C TYR A 72 -8.19 -34.50 -17.60
N SER A 73 -7.34 -34.04 -16.68
CA SER A 73 -7.21 -34.65 -15.36
C SER A 73 -8.58 -34.83 -14.71
N PRO A 74 -8.91 -36.00 -14.14
CA PRO A 74 -10.17 -36.18 -13.41
C PRO A 74 -10.22 -35.37 -12.10
N VAL A 75 -9.11 -34.71 -11.74
CA VAL A 75 -9.01 -33.87 -10.56
C VAL A 75 -9.70 -32.53 -10.83
N LYS A 76 -10.87 -32.34 -10.21
CA LYS A 76 -11.55 -31.04 -10.19
C LYS A 76 -10.80 -30.05 -9.30
N ALA A 77 -10.74 -28.79 -9.74
CA ALA A 77 -10.27 -27.71 -8.89
C ALA A 77 -11.10 -27.66 -7.59
N ARG A 78 -10.42 -27.54 -6.46
CA ARG A 78 -11.07 -27.34 -5.15
C ARG A 78 -11.14 -25.86 -4.85
N ALA A 79 -12.08 -25.47 -3.98
CA ALA A 79 -12.07 -24.14 -3.40
C ALA A 79 -10.70 -23.88 -2.74
N ARG A 80 -10.11 -22.72 -3.01
CA ARG A 80 -8.81 -22.34 -2.44
C ARG A 80 -9.00 -21.80 -1.03
N ASP A 81 -8.23 -22.30 -0.08
CA ASP A 81 -8.19 -21.79 1.30
C ASP A 81 -7.33 -20.53 1.45
N PHE A 82 -6.66 -20.12 0.37
CA PHE A 82 -5.93 -18.87 0.23
C PHE A 82 -6.57 -18.01 -0.86
N TYR A 83 -6.15 -16.75 -0.93
CA TYR A 83 -6.44 -15.85 -2.04
C TYR A 83 -5.20 -15.77 -2.95
N ALA A 84 -5.35 -16.04 -4.24
CA ALA A 84 -4.32 -15.67 -5.21
C ALA A 84 -4.79 -14.37 -5.89
N PRO A 85 -4.01 -13.28 -5.86
CA PRO A 85 -4.41 -12.01 -6.45
C PRO A 85 -4.89 -12.14 -7.89
N ASN A 86 -5.99 -11.46 -8.23
CA ASN A 86 -6.62 -11.46 -9.56
C ASN A 86 -7.10 -12.83 -10.07
N THR A 87 -7.26 -13.83 -9.21
CA THR A 87 -7.80 -15.15 -9.59
C THR A 87 -9.26 -15.38 -9.19
N GLU A 88 -9.90 -14.37 -8.59
CA GLU A 88 -11.27 -14.41 -8.07
C GLU A 88 -12.01 -13.12 -8.43
N ASP A 89 -13.14 -13.26 -9.12
CA ASP A 89 -14.09 -12.17 -9.32
C ASP A 89 -14.61 -11.67 -7.97
N LEU A 90 -14.82 -10.36 -7.85
CA LEU A 90 -15.45 -9.76 -6.69
C LEU A 90 -16.94 -9.56 -6.97
N GLY A 91 -17.80 -10.21 -6.19
CA GLY A 91 -19.24 -10.18 -6.44
C GLY A 91 -19.85 -8.77 -6.25
N PRO A 92 -21.00 -8.44 -6.88
CA PRO A 92 -21.60 -7.10 -6.81
C PRO A 92 -22.08 -6.69 -5.39
N ASN A 93 -22.23 -7.65 -4.48
CA ASN A 93 -22.61 -7.46 -3.08
C ASN A 93 -21.50 -7.95 -2.14
N GLU A 94 -20.24 -7.69 -2.48
CA GLU A 94 -19.07 -8.14 -1.74
C GLU A 94 -18.05 -7.01 -1.58
N MET A 95 -17.38 -6.97 -0.43
CA MET A 95 -16.13 -6.21 -0.25
C MET A 95 -14.97 -7.17 -0.06
N ARG A 96 -13.78 -6.80 -0.53
CA ARG A 96 -12.52 -7.49 -0.23
C ARG A 96 -11.54 -6.51 0.38
N LEU A 97 -11.15 -6.77 1.63
CA LEU A 97 -10.16 -5.99 2.37
C LEU A 97 -8.85 -6.78 2.40
N ILE A 98 -7.74 -6.10 2.13
CA ILE A 98 -6.39 -6.70 2.10
C ILE A 98 -5.45 -5.85 2.95
N ALA A 99 -4.77 -6.49 3.90
CA ALA A 99 -3.71 -5.88 4.69
C ALA A 99 -2.43 -5.78 3.85
N CYS A 100 -2.14 -4.60 3.31
CA CYS A 100 -0.90 -4.33 2.56
C CYS A 100 0.23 -3.84 3.46
N GLY A 101 -0.02 -3.74 4.77
CA GLY A 101 1.00 -3.54 5.78
C GLY A 101 0.36 -3.34 7.16
N THR A 102 0.92 -4.00 8.18
CA THR A 102 0.32 -4.03 9.54
C THR A 102 1.31 -3.78 10.67
N GLY A 103 2.53 -3.40 10.29
CA GLY A 103 3.69 -3.23 11.16
C GLY A 103 3.73 -1.90 11.90
N MET A 104 4.95 -1.38 12.04
CA MET A 104 5.32 -0.26 12.90
C MET A 104 6.23 0.68 12.10
N PRO A 105 6.59 1.87 12.61
CA PRO A 105 7.62 2.71 11.98
C PRO A 105 9.00 2.07 11.94
N THR A 106 9.26 1.08 12.79
CA THR A 106 10.45 0.24 12.64
C THR A 106 10.22 -0.74 11.48
N ALA A 107 10.93 -0.53 10.39
CA ALA A 107 10.82 -1.39 9.21
C ALA A 107 11.28 -2.82 9.50
N ARG A 108 10.63 -3.79 8.86
CA ARG A 108 11.09 -5.18 8.81
C ARG A 108 10.53 -5.91 7.59
N PRO A 109 11.24 -6.92 7.05
CA PRO A 109 10.81 -7.61 5.83
C PRO A 109 9.41 -8.24 5.95
N LYS A 110 9.10 -8.81 7.12
CA LYS A 110 7.87 -9.58 7.33
C LYS A 110 6.60 -8.74 7.38
N GLN A 111 6.69 -7.47 7.79
CA GLN A 111 5.53 -6.58 7.94
C GLN A 111 5.93 -5.15 7.55
N ALA A 112 5.37 -4.67 6.44
CA ALA A 112 5.37 -3.27 6.06
C ALA A 112 4.56 -2.44 7.07
N ALA A 113 4.72 -1.12 7.01
CA ALA A 113 3.94 -0.19 7.81
C ALA A 113 2.48 -0.05 7.33
N SER A 114 1.62 0.66 8.06
CA SER A 114 0.15 0.68 7.85
C SER A 114 -0.25 0.91 6.39
N CYS A 115 -1.00 -0.04 5.82
CA CYS A 115 -1.59 0.10 4.49
C CYS A 115 -2.71 -0.91 4.28
N TRP A 116 -3.84 -0.45 3.78
CA TRP A 116 -5.04 -1.28 3.59
C TRP A 116 -5.67 -1.00 2.24
N LEU A 117 -5.90 -2.06 1.47
CA LEU A 117 -6.62 -1.97 0.21
C LEU A 117 -8.05 -2.51 0.42
N LEU A 118 -9.04 -1.67 0.15
CA LEU A 118 -10.44 -2.04 0.09
C LEU A 118 -10.90 -2.06 -1.36
N GLU A 119 -11.32 -3.23 -1.84
CA GLU A 119 -11.96 -3.43 -3.12
C GLU A 119 -13.46 -3.63 -2.91
N LEU A 120 -14.29 -2.98 -3.74
CA LEU A 120 -15.75 -3.10 -3.69
C LEU A 120 -16.27 -3.76 -4.98
N GLY A 121 -17.37 -4.50 -4.86
CA GLY A 121 -18.03 -5.18 -5.97
C GLY A 121 -18.52 -4.27 -7.11
N ASN A 122 -18.61 -2.95 -6.90
CA ASN A 122 -18.89 -1.97 -7.96
C ASN A 122 -17.65 -1.60 -8.79
N GLY A 123 -16.49 -2.17 -8.46
CA GLY A 123 -15.20 -1.94 -9.12
C GLY A 123 -14.29 -0.92 -8.44
N ASP A 124 -14.82 -0.11 -7.52
CA ASP A 124 -14.02 0.89 -6.80
C ASP A 124 -12.98 0.25 -5.89
N LYS A 125 -11.84 0.94 -5.77
CA LYS A 125 -10.75 0.58 -4.89
C LYS A 125 -10.27 1.79 -4.13
N PHE A 126 -9.99 1.60 -2.85
CA PHE A 126 -9.56 2.64 -1.92
C PHE A 126 -8.38 2.13 -1.11
N ILE A 127 -7.34 2.96 -1.00
CA ILE A 127 -6.19 2.69 -0.15
C ILE A 127 -6.34 3.54 1.12
N PHE A 128 -6.27 2.92 2.29
CA PHE A 128 -6.23 3.60 3.59
C PHE A 128 -4.84 3.44 4.17
N ASP A 129 -4.15 4.58 4.33
CA ASP A 129 -2.72 4.69 4.57
C ASP A 129 -1.83 4.00 3.51
N ILE A 130 -0.58 4.45 3.43
CA ILE A 130 0.46 3.88 2.59
C ILE A 130 1.84 4.07 3.23
N GLY A 131 2.01 3.43 4.39
CA GLY A 131 3.24 3.46 5.16
C GLY A 131 4.43 2.81 4.46
N THR A 132 5.64 3.12 4.93
CA THR A 132 6.90 2.60 4.39
C THR A 132 6.91 1.07 4.17
N GLY A 133 7.30 0.65 2.96
CA GLY A 133 7.37 -0.75 2.50
C GLY A 133 6.06 -1.32 1.93
N SER A 134 4.94 -0.60 2.02
CA SER A 134 3.64 -1.09 1.57
C SER A 134 3.43 -1.01 0.05
N ALA A 135 4.18 -0.17 -0.68
CA ALA A 135 4.08 -0.10 -2.13
C ALA A 135 4.48 -1.43 -2.80
N GLU A 136 5.47 -2.14 -2.25
CA GLU A 136 5.84 -3.49 -2.68
C GLU A 136 4.69 -4.48 -2.44
N ARG A 137 4.03 -4.39 -1.28
CA ARG A 137 2.88 -5.24 -0.93
C ARG A 137 1.69 -5.00 -1.87
N ILE A 138 1.44 -3.75 -2.26
CA ILE A 138 0.43 -3.41 -3.26
C ILE A 138 0.82 -3.96 -4.64
N ALA A 139 2.08 -3.82 -5.06
CA ALA A 139 2.55 -4.31 -6.36
C ALA A 139 2.34 -5.82 -6.52
N ALA A 140 2.59 -6.59 -5.45
CA ALA A 140 2.38 -8.03 -5.38
C ALA A 140 0.91 -8.46 -5.59
N LEU A 141 -0.04 -7.55 -5.45
CA LEU A 141 -1.45 -7.80 -5.77
C LEU A 141 -1.77 -7.67 -7.26
N GLN A 142 -0.82 -7.23 -8.10
CA GLN A 142 -0.94 -7.15 -9.55
C GLN A 142 -2.23 -6.45 -10.02
N ILE A 143 -2.62 -5.38 -9.33
CA ILE A 143 -3.76 -4.55 -9.74
C ILE A 143 -3.23 -3.45 -10.67
N PRO A 144 -3.82 -3.26 -11.87
CA PRO A 144 -3.43 -2.15 -12.73
C PRO A 144 -3.51 -0.81 -11.98
N TYR A 145 -2.44 -0.02 -12.02
CA TYR A 145 -2.33 1.21 -11.22
C TYR A 145 -3.38 2.27 -11.60
N ASN A 146 -4.02 2.16 -12.77
CA ASN A 146 -5.21 2.94 -13.12
C ASN A 146 -6.39 2.72 -12.14
N TYR A 147 -6.46 1.60 -11.43
CA TYR A 147 -7.48 1.40 -10.39
C TYR A 147 -7.02 1.84 -9.00
N LEU A 148 -5.75 2.21 -8.83
CA LEU A 148 -5.14 2.61 -7.56
C LEU A 148 -4.85 4.11 -7.55
N ASP A 149 -5.93 4.89 -7.66
CA ASP A 149 -5.89 6.36 -7.80
C ASP A 149 -6.52 7.11 -6.63
N LYS A 150 -6.97 6.41 -5.57
CA LYS A 150 -7.62 7.01 -4.39
C LYS A 150 -6.96 6.54 -3.10
N VAL A 151 -6.32 7.47 -2.39
CA VAL A 151 -5.62 7.24 -1.13
C VAL A 151 -6.23 8.11 -0.03
N PHE A 152 -6.49 7.51 1.13
CA PHE A 152 -7.02 8.15 2.32
C PHE A 152 -5.99 8.03 3.44
N LEU A 153 -5.42 9.15 3.88
CA LEU A 153 -4.41 9.17 4.94
C LEU A 153 -5.07 9.47 6.28
N SER A 154 -4.90 8.58 7.25
CA SER A 154 -5.38 8.81 8.63
C SER A 154 -4.61 9.95 9.30
N HIS A 155 -3.30 10.01 9.08
CA HIS A 155 -2.40 11.05 9.56
C HIS A 155 -1.04 10.99 8.85
N LEU A 156 -0.09 11.83 9.27
CA LEU A 156 1.17 12.09 8.58
C LEU A 156 2.41 11.55 9.32
N HIS A 157 2.29 10.47 10.08
CA HIS A 157 3.47 9.70 10.47
C HIS A 157 3.98 8.87 9.29
N THR A 158 5.30 8.70 9.18
CA THR A 158 5.93 8.04 8.02
C THR A 158 5.45 6.61 7.80
N ASP A 159 5.05 5.91 8.85
CA ASP A 159 4.46 4.58 8.80
C ASP A 159 2.99 4.55 8.33
N HIS A 160 2.43 5.69 7.93
CA HIS A 160 1.08 5.82 7.39
C HIS A 160 1.02 6.50 6.02
N PHE A 161 2.09 7.18 5.57
CA PHE A 161 2.14 7.79 4.22
C PHE A 161 3.50 7.69 3.52
N GLY A 162 4.49 7.06 4.15
CA GLY A 162 5.89 7.11 3.74
C GLY A 162 6.21 6.45 2.39
N ASP A 163 5.32 5.63 1.83
CA ASP A 163 5.45 5.03 0.50
C ASP A 163 4.56 5.72 -0.55
N LEU A 164 3.99 6.88 -0.23
CA LEU A 164 3.15 7.61 -1.17
C LEU A 164 3.93 8.07 -2.41
N ASP A 165 5.23 8.37 -2.27
CA ASP A 165 6.11 8.68 -3.39
C ASP A 165 6.29 7.49 -4.34
N ALA A 166 6.46 6.29 -3.79
CA ALA A 166 6.57 5.05 -4.56
C ALA A 166 5.26 4.76 -5.33
N LEU A 167 4.09 4.94 -4.71
CA LEU A 167 2.81 4.82 -5.41
C LEU A 167 2.59 5.95 -6.43
N PHE A 168 3.05 7.17 -6.12
CA PHE A 168 2.91 8.33 -6.99
C PHE A 168 3.78 8.20 -8.25
N VAL A 169 5.09 8.10 -8.11
CA VAL A 169 6.04 8.01 -9.23
C VAL A 169 5.98 6.64 -9.87
N GLY A 170 6.06 5.57 -9.07
CA GLY A 170 6.04 4.19 -9.54
C GLY A 170 4.73 3.82 -10.22
N GLY A 171 3.60 4.28 -9.68
CA GLY A 171 2.30 4.03 -10.31
C GLY A 171 2.12 4.73 -11.67
N ALA A 172 2.65 5.94 -11.83
CA ALA A 172 2.67 6.62 -13.13
C ALA A 172 3.55 5.87 -14.14
N LEU A 173 4.73 5.39 -13.72
CA LEU A 173 5.59 4.55 -14.56
C LEU A 173 4.95 3.22 -14.94
N ALA A 174 4.19 2.63 -14.01
CA ALA A 174 3.39 1.43 -14.23
C ALA A 174 2.13 1.69 -15.07
N GLY A 175 2.01 2.87 -15.69
CA GLY A 175 0.98 3.17 -16.66
C GLY A 175 -0.29 3.81 -16.08
N ARG A 176 -0.26 4.34 -14.85
CA ARG A 176 -1.37 5.17 -14.37
C ARG A 176 -1.45 6.46 -15.20
N GLN A 177 -2.56 6.67 -15.89
CA GLN A 177 -2.75 7.81 -16.81
C GLN A 177 -3.61 8.94 -16.24
N LYS A 178 -3.76 8.98 -14.92
CA LYS A 178 -4.58 9.95 -14.21
C LYS A 178 -3.95 10.34 -12.87
N PRO A 179 -4.35 11.48 -12.29
CA PRO A 179 -3.79 11.94 -11.03
C PRO A 179 -3.96 10.91 -9.92
N LEU A 180 -2.97 10.84 -9.02
CA LEU A 180 -3.15 10.19 -7.72
C LEU A 180 -3.94 11.16 -6.83
N ARG A 181 -5.17 10.79 -6.48
CA ARG A 181 -6.03 11.58 -5.61
C ARG A 181 -5.82 11.17 -4.17
N VAL A 182 -5.57 12.15 -3.31
CA VAL A 182 -5.26 11.94 -1.89
C VAL A 182 -6.21 12.76 -1.03
N TRP A 183 -6.89 12.08 -0.12
CA TRP A 183 -7.67 12.68 0.95
C TRP A 183 -6.90 12.56 2.25
N GLY A 184 -6.74 13.67 2.96
CA GLY A 184 -6.13 13.63 4.28
C GLY A 184 -6.53 14.83 5.12
N PRO A 185 -6.32 14.74 6.45
CA PRO A 185 -6.75 15.78 7.37
C PRO A 185 -5.87 17.03 7.27
N SER A 186 -6.46 18.17 7.61
CA SER A 186 -5.75 19.36 8.07
C SER A 186 -5.17 19.11 9.47
N ALA A 187 -4.57 20.12 10.07
CA ALA A 187 -4.04 20.07 11.43
C ALA A 187 -4.26 21.42 12.12
N GLU A 188 -3.79 21.56 13.36
CA GLU A 188 -3.80 22.83 14.11
C GLU A 188 -3.24 24.02 13.29
N THR A 189 -2.21 23.76 12.46
CA THR A 189 -1.64 24.75 11.54
C THR A 189 -1.53 24.19 10.12
N PRO A 190 -1.58 25.05 9.08
CA PRO A 190 -1.43 24.61 7.69
C PRO A 190 -0.15 23.82 7.43
N GLU A 191 0.96 24.16 8.09
CA GLU A 191 2.27 23.51 7.92
C GLU A 191 2.30 22.05 8.40
N ARG A 192 1.29 21.64 9.19
CA ARG A 192 1.13 20.28 9.69
C ARG A 192 0.02 19.52 8.96
N GLY A 193 -0.66 20.15 8.00
CA GLY A 193 -1.74 19.56 7.22
C GLY A 193 -1.24 18.74 6.02
N THR A 194 -2.12 17.87 5.51
CA THR A 194 -1.85 16.99 4.37
C THR A 194 -1.44 17.77 3.13
N LYS A 195 -2.09 18.90 2.82
CA LYS A 195 -1.78 19.69 1.63
C LYS A 195 -0.35 20.21 1.67
N TYR A 196 0.07 20.75 2.82
CA TYR A 196 1.44 21.25 2.98
C TYR A 196 2.47 20.13 2.84
N ALA A 197 2.22 18.97 3.47
CA ALA A 197 3.11 17.82 3.37
C ALA A 197 3.28 17.34 1.92
N LEU A 198 2.19 17.22 1.16
CA LEU A 198 2.23 16.72 -0.21
C LEU A 198 2.75 17.75 -1.23
N ASP A 199 2.50 19.04 -1.00
CA ASP A 199 3.14 20.11 -1.77
C ASP A 199 4.68 20.05 -1.60
N HIS A 200 5.16 19.75 -0.39
CA HIS A 200 6.60 19.64 -0.11
C HIS A 200 7.20 18.30 -0.55
N LEU A 201 6.44 17.20 -0.49
CA LEU A 201 6.85 15.93 -1.09
C LEU A 201 7.06 16.11 -2.60
N ARG A 202 6.13 16.76 -3.30
CA ARG A 202 6.29 17.06 -4.73
C ARG A 202 7.55 17.89 -4.99
N LYS A 203 7.86 18.89 -4.16
CA LYS A 203 9.10 19.67 -4.26
C LYS A 203 10.35 18.81 -4.00
N ALA A 204 10.30 17.90 -3.03
CA ALA A 204 11.40 16.97 -2.77
C ALA A 204 11.67 16.06 -3.98
N LEU A 205 10.62 15.72 -4.72
CA LEU A 205 10.69 14.92 -5.95
C LEU A 205 10.98 15.72 -7.22
N THR A 206 11.30 17.02 -7.14
CA THR A 206 11.49 17.90 -8.34
C THR A 206 12.48 17.29 -9.32
N TRP A 207 13.63 16.81 -8.86
CA TRP A 207 14.65 16.23 -9.75
C TRP A 207 14.13 15.00 -10.50
N ASP A 208 13.35 14.15 -9.84
CA ASP A 208 12.75 12.94 -10.46
C ASP A 208 11.69 13.34 -11.49
N LEU A 209 10.76 14.23 -11.12
CA LEU A 209 9.68 14.68 -11.98
C LEU A 209 10.19 15.43 -13.23
N ASP A 210 11.14 16.34 -13.04
CA ASP A 210 11.80 17.10 -14.12
C ASP A 210 12.60 16.16 -15.03
N GLY A 211 13.30 15.18 -14.44
CA GLY A 211 14.07 14.18 -15.17
C GLY A 211 13.21 13.23 -16.03
N ARG A 212 11.92 13.11 -15.74
CA ARG A 212 10.97 12.29 -16.52
C ARG A 212 10.15 13.07 -17.54
N GLN A 213 10.15 14.40 -17.44
CA GLN A 213 9.36 15.25 -18.32
C GLN A 213 9.72 15.00 -19.79
N GLY A 214 8.73 14.71 -20.62
CA GLY A 214 8.92 14.41 -22.05
C GLY A 214 9.59 13.05 -22.36
N LEU A 215 9.85 12.22 -21.35
CA LEU A 215 10.32 10.83 -21.50
C LEU A 215 9.22 9.81 -21.18
N THR A 216 8.35 10.13 -20.23
CA THR A 216 7.21 9.29 -19.84
C THR A 216 5.91 10.07 -19.92
N ASP A 217 4.79 9.34 -19.95
CA ASP A 217 3.45 9.93 -19.99
C ASP A 217 3.21 10.83 -18.76
N PRO A 218 3.01 12.15 -18.94
CA PRO A 218 2.97 13.09 -17.82
C PRO A 218 1.70 12.96 -16.96
N ARG A 219 0.63 12.36 -17.49
CA ARG A 219 -0.72 12.45 -16.90
C ARG A 219 -0.83 11.80 -15.51
N GLY A 220 0.01 10.79 -15.23
CA GLY A 220 0.09 10.14 -13.93
C GLY A 220 0.86 10.92 -12.86
N TYR A 221 1.67 11.91 -13.25
CA TYR A 221 2.55 12.68 -12.36
C TYR A 221 1.88 13.93 -11.78
N HIS A 222 0.60 13.82 -11.46
CA HIS A 222 -0.18 14.83 -10.77
C HIS A 222 -0.72 14.28 -9.44
N LEU A 223 -0.55 15.07 -8.39
CA LEU A 223 -1.21 14.86 -7.10
C LEU A 223 -2.43 15.78 -7.05
N ASP A 224 -3.59 15.21 -6.77
CA ASP A 224 -4.81 15.96 -6.50
C ASP A 224 -5.18 15.77 -5.03
N VAL A 225 -5.01 16.81 -4.23
CA VAL A 225 -5.08 16.72 -2.78
C VAL A 225 -6.35 17.38 -2.26
N THR A 226 -7.21 16.59 -1.65
CA THR A 226 -8.39 17.05 -0.90
C THR A 226 -8.06 17.05 0.59
N GLU A 227 -7.71 18.22 1.11
CA GLU A 227 -7.53 18.42 2.55
C GLU A 227 -8.87 18.75 3.20
N PHE A 228 -9.25 18.00 4.25
CA PHE A 228 -10.49 18.19 4.99
C PHE A 228 -10.23 18.53 6.47
N ASP A 229 -11.20 19.14 7.14
CA ASP A 229 -11.05 19.52 8.56
C ASP A 229 -10.95 18.29 9.47
N TYR A 230 -9.85 18.14 10.21
CA TYR A 230 -9.64 17.05 11.16
C TYR A 230 -10.65 17.05 12.30
N MET A 231 -11.27 18.20 12.61
CA MET A 231 -12.31 18.33 13.64
C MET A 231 -13.71 17.96 13.14
N GLY A 232 -13.87 17.58 11.87
CA GLY A 232 -15.14 17.11 11.33
C GLY A 232 -15.69 15.92 12.14
N MET A 233 -16.93 15.99 12.60
CA MET A 233 -17.55 14.95 13.42
C MET A 233 -18.40 14.01 12.55
N ASN A 234 -17.77 12.96 12.00
CA ASN A 234 -18.42 12.02 11.09
C ASN A 234 -18.93 12.70 9.79
N GLU A 235 -18.16 13.69 9.33
CA GLU A 235 -18.46 14.50 8.15
C GLU A 235 -18.12 13.74 6.87
N VAL A 236 -18.89 13.96 5.80
CA VAL A 236 -18.65 13.34 4.49
C VAL A 236 -17.45 14.00 3.82
N ILE A 237 -16.42 13.22 3.51
CA ILE A 237 -15.22 13.68 2.78
C ILE A 237 -15.17 13.16 1.34
N TYR A 238 -15.94 12.12 1.04
CA TYR A 238 -16.05 11.52 -0.28
C TYR A 238 -17.45 10.94 -0.48
N GLN A 239 -18.04 11.20 -1.64
CA GLN A 239 -19.35 10.67 -2.03
C GLN A 239 -19.40 10.52 -3.55
N GLU A 240 -19.17 9.31 -4.04
CA GLU A 240 -19.20 8.99 -5.48
C GLU A 240 -19.58 7.52 -5.66
N ASN A 241 -20.26 7.18 -6.76
CA ASN A 241 -20.56 5.79 -7.16
C ASN A 241 -21.22 4.92 -6.08
N GLY A 242 -22.09 5.52 -5.26
CA GLY A 242 -22.79 4.85 -4.16
C GLY A 242 -21.92 4.55 -2.93
N VAL A 243 -20.68 5.03 -2.89
CA VAL A 243 -19.77 4.95 -1.75
C VAL A 243 -19.78 6.28 -1.00
N THR A 244 -19.92 6.22 0.32
CA THR A 244 -19.76 7.36 1.23
C THR A 244 -18.56 7.09 2.13
N ILE A 245 -17.60 8.02 2.21
CA ILE A 245 -16.53 7.98 3.21
C ILE A 245 -16.66 9.20 4.11
N ARG A 246 -16.68 8.94 5.41
CA ARG A 246 -16.73 9.94 6.46
C ARG A 246 -15.46 9.91 7.29
N SER A 247 -15.07 11.06 7.83
CA SER A 247 -13.97 11.15 8.80
C SER A 247 -14.45 11.62 10.17
N PHE A 248 -13.76 11.20 11.21
CA PHE A 248 -13.89 11.71 12.57
C PHE A 248 -12.54 11.72 13.28
N PRO A 249 -12.32 12.54 14.32
CA PRO A 249 -10.98 12.72 14.88
C PRO A 249 -10.49 11.49 15.64
N ALA A 250 -9.16 11.39 15.71
CA ALA A 250 -8.41 10.49 16.56
C ALA A 250 -7.58 11.28 17.59
N ILE A 251 -7.17 10.62 18.67
CA ILE A 251 -6.29 11.19 19.70
C ILE A 251 -4.93 10.53 19.55
N HIS A 252 -4.00 11.17 18.85
CA HIS A 252 -2.68 10.62 18.62
C HIS A 252 -1.63 11.70 18.39
N SER A 253 -0.53 11.69 19.15
CA SER A 253 0.61 12.62 19.05
C SER A 253 0.28 14.12 19.18
N LEU A 254 -0.40 14.70 18.18
CA LEU A 254 -0.81 16.10 18.07
C LEU A 254 -2.08 16.22 17.21
N ASP A 255 -2.73 17.37 17.20
CA ASP A 255 -3.96 17.63 16.43
C ASP A 255 -3.80 17.42 14.92
N GLY A 256 -4.63 16.54 14.35
CA GLY A 256 -4.62 16.19 12.93
C GLY A 256 -5.13 14.78 12.61
N PRO A 257 -4.79 13.73 13.38
CA PRO A 257 -5.20 12.36 13.07
C PRO A 257 -6.70 12.15 13.05
N VAL A 258 -7.15 11.27 12.13
CA VAL A 258 -8.55 10.89 11.95
C VAL A 258 -8.72 9.39 11.74
N SER A 259 -9.94 8.91 11.93
CA SER A 259 -10.43 7.61 11.50
C SER A 259 -11.46 7.78 10.37
N PHE A 260 -11.74 6.71 9.62
CA PHE A 260 -12.71 6.71 8.53
C PHE A 260 -13.83 5.69 8.72
N VAL A 261 -15.04 6.06 8.30
CA VAL A 261 -16.16 5.13 8.03
C VAL A 261 -16.40 5.09 6.54
N VAL A 262 -16.43 3.90 5.96
CA VAL A 262 -16.83 3.66 4.57
C VAL A 262 -18.17 2.94 4.57
N GLU A 263 -19.16 3.53 3.91
CA GLU A 263 -20.49 2.96 3.72
C GLU A 263 -20.73 2.73 2.23
N TRP A 264 -21.08 1.50 1.86
CA TRP A 264 -21.39 1.14 0.48
C TRP A 264 -22.31 -0.07 0.46
N ASN A 265 -23.41 -0.02 -0.30
CA ASN A 265 -24.30 -1.18 -0.50
C ASN A 265 -24.76 -1.83 0.84
N GLY A 266 -25.07 -0.97 1.82
CA GLY A 266 -25.42 -1.35 3.19
C GLY A 266 -24.31 -2.05 3.98
N PHE A 267 -23.07 -2.08 3.48
CA PHE A 267 -21.89 -2.47 4.23
C PHE A 267 -21.30 -1.27 4.94
N LYS A 268 -20.61 -1.55 6.04
CA LYS A 268 -19.89 -0.57 6.84
C LYS A 268 -18.51 -1.11 7.21
N PHE A 269 -17.48 -0.49 6.65
CA PHE A 269 -16.08 -0.70 7.01
C PHE A 269 -15.56 0.50 7.81
N VAL A 270 -14.75 0.26 8.84
CA VAL A 270 -14.15 1.32 9.65
C VAL A 270 -12.66 1.12 9.74
N PHE A 271 -11.90 2.17 9.41
CA PHE A 271 -10.46 2.23 9.57
C PHE A 271 -10.09 3.24 10.66
N GLY A 272 -9.46 2.75 11.74
CA GLY A 272 -9.17 3.57 12.92
C GLY A 272 -7.98 4.52 12.78
N GLY A 273 -6.99 4.22 11.93
CA GLY A 273 -5.68 4.85 12.05
C GLY A 273 -5.05 4.55 13.42
N ASP A 274 -4.28 5.49 13.95
CA ASP A 274 -3.69 5.44 15.28
C ASP A 274 -4.48 6.32 16.25
N THR A 275 -4.79 5.82 17.44
CA THR A 275 -5.53 6.59 18.44
C THR A 275 -5.47 5.96 19.82
N TYR A 276 -5.30 6.79 20.85
CA TYR A 276 -5.79 6.49 22.18
C TYR A 276 -7.32 6.24 22.15
N PRO A 277 -7.88 5.32 22.96
CA PRO A 277 -9.30 5.03 22.95
C PRO A 277 -10.16 6.29 23.11
N ASN A 278 -11.02 6.56 22.13
CA ASN A 278 -11.79 7.80 22.08
C ASN A 278 -13.29 7.54 21.91
N LYS A 279 -14.09 8.54 22.29
CA LYS A 279 -15.57 8.45 22.24
C LYS A 279 -16.13 8.42 20.82
N TRP A 280 -15.43 9.01 19.85
CA TRP A 280 -15.90 9.13 18.48
C TRP A 280 -15.87 7.79 17.78
N TYR A 281 -14.78 7.04 17.90
CA TYR A 281 -14.71 5.66 17.39
C TYR A 281 -15.77 4.79 18.05
N ALA A 282 -15.92 4.87 19.37
CA ALA A 282 -16.94 4.13 20.13
C ALA A 282 -18.38 4.46 19.70
N GLU A 283 -18.61 5.63 19.12
CA GLU A 283 -19.91 6.09 18.62
C GLU A 283 -20.13 5.70 17.15
N TYR A 284 -19.22 6.13 16.27
CA TYR A 284 -19.39 6.06 14.83
C TYR A 284 -19.03 4.70 14.25
N ALA A 285 -18.23 3.88 14.94
CA ALA A 285 -17.87 2.54 14.46
C ALA A 285 -18.89 1.43 14.84
N LYS A 286 -19.96 1.77 15.56
CA LYS A 286 -21.00 0.81 15.97
C LYS A 286 -21.59 0.06 14.78
N GLY A 287 -21.71 -1.26 14.92
CA GLY A 287 -22.35 -2.14 13.94
C GLY A 287 -21.59 -2.28 12.63
N ALA A 288 -20.28 -1.98 12.60
CA ALA A 288 -19.46 -2.22 11.43
C ALA A 288 -19.41 -3.71 11.05
N ASP A 289 -19.37 -4.01 9.75
CA ASP A 289 -19.05 -5.37 9.28
C ASP A 289 -17.61 -5.71 9.62
N VAL A 290 -16.69 -4.78 9.34
CA VAL A 290 -15.28 -4.90 9.71
C VAL A 290 -14.81 -3.61 10.35
N ALA A 291 -14.17 -3.71 11.51
CA ALA A 291 -13.60 -2.58 12.24
C ALA A 291 -12.11 -2.83 12.52
N ILE A 292 -11.25 -2.04 11.86
CA ILE A 292 -9.81 -2.00 12.12
C ILE A 292 -9.53 -0.93 13.16
N HIS A 293 -8.79 -1.28 14.20
CA HIS A 293 -8.31 -0.32 15.19
C HIS A 293 -6.88 -0.68 15.60
N GLU A 294 -6.05 0.33 15.87
CA GLU A 294 -4.71 0.07 16.39
C GLU A 294 -4.80 -0.76 17.68
N CYS A 295 -3.82 -1.64 17.85
CA CYS A 295 -3.62 -2.42 19.05
C CYS A 295 -2.11 -2.50 19.29
N MET A 296 -1.61 -1.60 20.13
CA MET A 296 -0.18 -1.52 20.41
C MET A 296 0.33 -2.81 21.05
N ILE A 297 1.62 -3.09 20.86
CA ILE A 297 2.31 -4.18 21.53
C ILE A 297 2.08 -4.13 23.06
N ALA A 298 1.97 -5.30 23.69
CA ALA A 298 1.69 -5.35 25.13
C ALA A 298 2.84 -4.71 25.93
N VAL A 299 2.49 -3.98 26.99
CA VAL A 299 3.45 -3.23 27.82
C VAL A 299 4.64 -4.07 28.31
N PRO A 300 4.47 -5.32 28.79
CA PRO A 300 5.62 -6.15 29.17
C PRO A 300 6.56 -6.45 28.00
N ASP A 301 6.02 -6.67 26.80
CA ASP A 301 6.81 -6.96 25.60
C ASP A 301 7.58 -5.71 25.14
N MET A 302 7.06 -4.50 25.38
CA MET A 302 7.83 -3.26 25.15
C MET A 302 9.04 -3.14 26.07
N ILE A 303 8.87 -3.50 27.35
CA ILE A 303 9.96 -3.48 28.33
C ILE A 303 11.00 -4.53 27.95
N ASP A 304 10.57 -5.74 27.56
CA ASP A 304 11.51 -6.81 27.24
C ASP A 304 12.17 -6.64 25.86
N LYS A 305 11.42 -6.31 24.80
CA LYS A 305 11.97 -6.25 23.44
C LYS A 305 12.59 -4.91 23.10
N PHE A 306 11.89 -3.82 23.40
CA PHE A 306 12.39 -2.46 23.12
C PHE A 306 13.26 -1.89 24.25
N LYS A 307 13.37 -2.60 25.39
CA LYS A 307 14.13 -2.15 26.56
C LYS A 307 13.68 -0.77 27.08
N PHE A 308 12.40 -0.45 26.90
CA PHE A 308 11.80 0.74 27.47
C PHE A 308 11.80 0.65 29.00
N THR A 309 11.95 1.80 29.66
CA THR A 309 11.65 1.86 31.09
C THR A 309 10.17 1.53 31.31
N PRO A 310 9.79 0.94 32.46
CA PRO A 310 8.38 0.66 32.74
C PRO A 310 7.47 1.88 32.60
N GLN A 311 7.95 3.06 33.00
CA GLN A 311 7.21 4.32 32.86
C GLN A 311 6.98 4.69 31.38
N SER A 312 8.00 4.55 30.54
CA SER A 312 7.87 4.85 29.10
C SER A 312 6.98 3.84 28.40
N ALA A 313 7.10 2.55 28.74
CA ALA A 313 6.25 1.50 28.20
C ALA A 313 4.78 1.71 28.57
N LEU A 314 4.48 2.11 29.81
CA LEU A 314 3.13 2.48 30.23
C LEU A 314 2.62 3.71 29.48
N ALA A 315 3.44 4.76 29.34
CA ALA A 315 3.04 5.98 28.64
C ALA A 315 2.72 5.69 27.16
N VAL A 316 3.64 5.08 26.42
CA VAL A 316 3.46 4.79 24.99
C VAL A 316 2.33 3.77 24.80
N GLY A 317 2.39 2.64 25.50
CA GLY A 317 1.45 1.53 25.29
C GLY A 317 0.04 1.75 25.83
N THR A 318 -0.20 2.76 26.69
CA THR A 318 -1.52 2.96 27.31
C THR A 318 -2.06 4.38 27.32
N GLN A 319 -1.24 5.40 27.04
CA GLN A 319 -1.65 6.81 27.08
C GLN A 319 -1.55 7.50 25.72
N ILE A 320 -0.60 7.09 24.88
CA ILE A 320 -0.46 7.57 23.50
C ILE A 320 -1.22 6.65 22.56
N HIS A 321 -1.02 5.33 22.71
CA HIS A 321 -1.67 4.31 21.91
C HIS A 321 -2.72 3.50 22.69
N THR A 322 -3.48 2.69 21.96
CA THR A 322 -4.44 1.71 22.49
C THR A 322 -3.76 0.38 22.87
N ALA A 323 -3.74 0.08 24.17
CA ALA A 323 -3.31 -1.23 24.68
C ALA A 323 -4.25 -2.38 24.23
N PRO A 324 -3.78 -3.64 24.20
CA PRO A 324 -4.60 -4.80 23.81
C PRO A 324 -5.92 -4.94 24.59
N GLU A 325 -5.91 -4.71 25.91
CA GLU A 325 -7.11 -4.75 26.75
C GLU A 325 -8.10 -3.63 26.40
N ALA A 326 -7.55 -2.46 26.04
CA ALA A 326 -8.35 -1.30 25.64
C ALA A 326 -8.95 -1.48 24.25
N PHE A 327 -8.20 -2.07 23.30
CA PHE A 327 -8.73 -2.51 22.01
C PHE A 327 -9.94 -3.42 22.21
N GLY A 328 -9.80 -4.47 23.04
CA GLY A 328 -10.91 -5.37 23.32
C GLY A 328 -12.11 -4.61 23.94
N LYS A 329 -11.85 -3.66 24.84
CA LYS A 329 -12.92 -2.85 25.41
C LYS A 329 -13.65 -2.02 24.36
N VAL A 330 -12.94 -1.37 23.43
CA VAL A 330 -13.53 -0.63 22.32
C VAL A 330 -14.38 -1.55 21.45
N MET A 331 -13.87 -2.73 21.08
CA MET A 331 -14.60 -3.71 20.27
C MET A 331 -15.85 -4.24 20.97
N SER A 332 -15.82 -4.40 22.31
CA SER A 332 -17.00 -4.78 23.10
C SER A 332 -18.12 -3.75 23.06
N ILE A 333 -17.78 -2.47 22.87
CA ILE A 333 -18.74 -1.35 22.78
C ILE A 333 -19.35 -1.30 21.38
N ILE A 334 -18.54 -1.43 20.34
CA ILE A 334 -18.98 -1.22 18.95
C ILE A 334 -19.55 -2.49 18.28
N LYS A 335 -19.20 -3.67 18.81
CA LYS A 335 -19.71 -4.99 18.40
C LYS A 335 -19.69 -5.22 16.87
N PRO A 336 -18.51 -5.19 16.22
CA PRO A 336 -18.42 -5.42 14.80
C PRO A 336 -18.68 -6.90 14.47
N ARG A 337 -19.02 -7.23 13.22
CA ARG A 337 -19.05 -8.64 12.77
C ARG A 337 -17.64 -9.25 12.76
N MET A 338 -16.61 -8.44 12.48
CA MET A 338 -15.20 -8.80 12.59
C MET A 338 -14.38 -7.63 13.14
N ALA A 339 -13.68 -7.85 14.26
CA ALA A 339 -12.68 -6.92 14.77
C ALA A 339 -11.30 -7.26 14.19
N VAL A 340 -10.52 -6.25 13.80
CA VAL A 340 -9.17 -6.43 13.25
C VAL A 340 -8.19 -5.58 14.07
N ALA A 341 -7.27 -6.25 14.75
CA ALA A 341 -6.17 -5.61 15.48
C ALA A 341 -4.95 -5.50 14.57
N TYR A 342 -4.29 -4.34 14.55
CA TYR A 342 -3.06 -4.09 13.79
C TYR A 342 -2.12 -3.14 14.56
N HIS A 343 -0.99 -2.75 13.95
CA HIS A 343 -0.02 -1.81 14.52
C HIS A 343 0.79 -2.42 15.68
N PHE A 344 1.22 -3.66 15.46
CA PHE A 344 2.11 -4.37 16.36
C PHE A 344 2.97 -5.36 15.60
N PHE A 345 4.08 -5.73 16.22
CA PHE A 345 4.90 -6.80 15.69
C PHE A 345 4.30 -8.16 15.98
N LYS A 346 3.69 -8.80 14.97
CA LYS A 346 3.08 -10.13 15.08
C LYS A 346 4.10 -11.24 14.90
N ASP A 347 4.67 -11.65 16.03
CA ASP A 347 5.69 -12.69 16.13
C ASP A 347 5.21 -13.84 17.01
N PHE A 348 5.92 -14.97 16.95
CA PHE A 348 5.57 -16.17 17.72
C PHE A 348 5.43 -15.87 19.22
N ASP A 349 6.31 -15.02 19.77
CA ASP A 349 6.40 -14.72 21.19
C ASP A 349 5.63 -13.46 21.64
N THR A 350 5.03 -12.70 20.73
CA THR A 350 4.17 -11.54 21.05
C THR A 350 2.70 -11.82 20.82
N THR A 351 2.37 -12.69 19.86
CA THR A 351 0.98 -12.90 19.40
C THR A 351 0.06 -13.39 20.52
N ALA A 352 0.53 -14.34 21.34
CA ALA A 352 -0.28 -14.90 22.43
C ALA A 352 -0.57 -13.85 23.52
N SER A 353 0.45 -13.10 23.93
CA SER A 353 0.33 -12.01 24.93
C SER A 353 -0.72 -10.97 24.50
N ILE A 354 -0.69 -10.55 23.23
CA ILE A 354 -1.66 -9.60 22.68
C ILE A 354 -3.06 -10.20 22.63
N ASN A 355 -3.21 -11.42 22.10
CA ASN A 355 -4.50 -12.11 22.04
C ASN A 355 -5.15 -12.22 23.43
N ASP A 356 -4.43 -12.78 24.39
CA ASP A 356 -4.99 -13.12 25.71
C ASP A 356 -5.46 -11.86 26.45
N ARG A 357 -4.74 -10.75 26.28
CA ARG A 357 -5.12 -9.44 26.81
C ARG A 357 -6.37 -8.87 26.15
N ILE A 358 -6.48 -8.94 24.81
CA ILE A 358 -7.73 -8.56 24.10
C ILE A 358 -8.91 -9.39 24.62
N ARG A 359 -8.69 -10.70 24.82
CA ARG A 359 -9.74 -11.64 25.28
C ARG A 359 -10.22 -11.37 26.70
N THR A 360 -9.52 -10.57 27.50
CA THR A 360 -10.03 -10.15 28.83
C THR A 360 -11.24 -9.22 28.74
N THR A 361 -11.44 -8.54 27.59
CA THR A 361 -12.49 -7.54 27.41
C THR A 361 -13.34 -7.76 26.15
N TYR A 362 -12.95 -8.68 25.25
CA TYR A 362 -13.67 -8.97 24.01
C TYR A 362 -13.68 -10.46 23.62
N ASP A 363 -14.88 -11.00 23.43
CA ASP A 363 -15.15 -12.40 23.08
C ASP A 363 -15.63 -12.61 21.63
N GLY A 364 -15.88 -11.53 20.88
CA GLY A 364 -16.35 -11.60 19.49
C GLY A 364 -15.28 -12.04 18.48
N PRO A 365 -15.65 -12.14 17.19
CA PRO A 365 -14.71 -12.49 16.11
C PRO A 365 -13.56 -11.49 16.02
N LEU A 366 -12.33 -12.01 15.90
CA LEU A 366 -11.09 -11.24 15.97
C LEU A 366 -10.07 -11.77 14.96
N SER A 367 -9.43 -10.86 14.25
CA SER A 367 -8.22 -11.11 13.48
C SER A 367 -7.05 -10.33 14.08
N LEU A 368 -5.95 -11.02 14.39
CA LEU A 368 -4.66 -10.39 14.65
C LEU A 368 -3.92 -10.26 13.32
N SER A 369 -3.90 -9.05 12.76
CA SER A 369 -3.48 -8.84 11.37
C SER A 369 -1.99 -9.07 11.13
N ILE A 370 -1.67 -9.56 9.94
CA ILE A 370 -0.34 -9.60 9.34
C ILE A 370 -0.51 -9.23 7.86
N ASP A 371 0.53 -8.69 7.24
CA ASP A 371 0.58 -8.45 5.80
C ASP A 371 0.01 -9.63 5.01
N TYR A 372 -0.73 -9.31 3.95
CA TYR A 372 -1.45 -10.23 3.08
C TYR A 372 -2.61 -11.00 3.72
N MET A 373 -3.05 -10.68 4.94
CA MET A 373 -4.38 -11.12 5.37
C MET A 373 -5.48 -10.50 4.48
N VAL A 374 -6.47 -11.31 4.15
CA VAL A 374 -7.59 -10.96 3.27
C VAL A 374 -8.91 -11.30 3.95
N TRP A 375 -9.86 -10.37 3.88
CA TRP A 375 -11.23 -10.57 4.33
C TRP A 375 -12.17 -10.39 3.14
N ASN A 376 -12.86 -11.44 2.74
CA ASN A 376 -14.01 -11.36 1.84
C ASN A 376 -15.27 -11.19 2.68
N ILE A 377 -16.04 -10.13 2.42
CA ILE A 377 -17.15 -9.69 3.26
C ILE A 377 -18.43 -9.70 2.43
N THR A 378 -19.35 -10.59 2.77
CA THR A 378 -20.73 -10.62 2.27
C THR A 378 -21.70 -10.34 3.41
N LYS A 379 -23.01 -10.28 3.14
CA LYS A 379 -24.02 -10.14 4.21
C LYS A 379 -24.07 -11.37 5.12
N ASP A 380 -23.78 -12.54 4.57
CA ASP A 380 -23.94 -13.82 5.26
C ASP A 380 -22.66 -14.25 5.98
N GLU A 381 -21.49 -13.97 5.40
CA GLU A 381 -20.21 -14.42 5.95
C GLU A 381 -19.08 -13.39 5.83
N ILE A 382 -18.06 -13.57 6.69
CA ILE A 382 -16.76 -12.90 6.55
C ILE A 382 -15.71 -14.01 6.52
N ARG A 383 -15.13 -14.24 5.34
CA ARG A 383 -14.11 -15.27 5.14
C ARG A 383 -12.72 -14.65 5.26
N VAL A 384 -11.93 -15.16 6.20
CA VAL A 384 -10.56 -14.70 6.45
C VAL A 384 -9.55 -15.68 5.85
N ARG A 385 -8.61 -15.17 5.07
CA ARG A 385 -7.57 -15.97 4.39
C ARG A 385 -6.24 -15.22 4.36
N MET A 386 -5.19 -15.91 3.92
CA MET A 386 -3.94 -15.28 3.48
C MET A 386 -3.94 -15.16 1.96
N ALA A 387 -3.39 -14.06 1.44
CA ALA A 387 -2.97 -14.00 0.05
C ALA A 387 -1.66 -14.77 -0.12
N ILE A 388 -1.55 -15.52 -1.21
CA ILE A 388 -0.28 -16.07 -1.70
C ILE A 388 0.08 -15.25 -2.92
N VAL A 389 1.18 -14.53 -2.83
CA VAL A 389 1.64 -13.60 -3.85
C VAL A 389 2.88 -14.15 -4.56
N ASP A 390 3.10 -13.67 -5.78
CA ASP A 390 4.38 -13.78 -6.45
C ASP A 390 5.27 -12.61 -6.01
N GLU A 391 6.54 -12.86 -5.72
CA GLU A 391 7.51 -11.83 -5.31
C GLU A 391 8.20 -11.20 -6.53
N ASP A 392 8.22 -11.88 -7.68
CA ASP A 392 8.88 -11.44 -8.91
C ASP A 392 7.90 -10.78 -9.90
N VAL A 393 6.94 -10.03 -9.36
CA VAL A 393 5.85 -9.44 -10.15
C VAL A 393 6.30 -8.29 -11.04
N TRP A 394 5.72 -8.24 -12.25
CA TRP A 394 5.72 -7.06 -13.09
C TRP A 394 4.44 -6.25 -12.90
N PRO A 395 4.48 -4.91 -13.04
CA PRO A 395 3.26 -4.12 -13.05
C PRO A 395 2.34 -4.59 -14.18
N PRO A 396 1.04 -4.82 -13.91
CA PRO A 396 0.10 -5.19 -14.94
C PRO A 396 0.00 -4.10 -16.02
N PRO A 397 -0.38 -4.46 -17.26
CA PRO A 397 -0.63 -3.48 -18.30
C PRO A 397 -1.66 -2.42 -17.87
N ALA A 398 -1.45 -1.19 -18.32
CA ALA A 398 -2.43 -0.14 -18.17
C ALA A 398 -3.77 -0.54 -18.82
N THR A 399 -4.87 -0.14 -18.19
CA THR A 399 -6.23 -0.39 -18.71
C THR A 399 -6.59 0.55 -19.86
N GLU A 400 -5.81 1.61 -20.05
CA GLU A 400 -5.95 2.59 -21.12
C GLU A 400 -4.74 2.55 -22.04
N LYS A 401 -4.92 2.91 -23.31
CA LYS A 401 -3.84 2.90 -24.28
C LYS A 401 -2.74 3.89 -23.87
N PRO A 402 -1.46 3.47 -23.76
CA PRO A 402 -0.32 4.37 -23.56
C PRO A 402 -0.31 5.51 -24.59
N GLN A 403 -0.10 6.74 -24.12
CA GLN A 403 0.10 7.89 -25.00
C GLN A 403 1.59 8.22 -25.06
N ALA A 404 2.04 8.68 -26.22
CA ALA A 404 3.42 9.11 -26.38
C ALA A 404 3.67 10.39 -25.58
N PRO A 405 4.81 10.50 -24.89
CA PRO A 405 5.21 11.76 -24.25
C PRO A 405 5.56 12.82 -25.30
N ASP A 406 5.56 14.09 -24.88
CA ASP A 406 6.03 15.20 -25.71
C ASP A 406 7.54 15.42 -25.48
N PRO A 407 8.42 14.98 -26.41
CA PRO A 407 9.86 15.08 -26.22
C PRO A 407 10.38 16.52 -26.19
N THR A 408 9.60 17.51 -26.65
CA THR A 408 9.99 18.93 -26.61
C THR A 408 10.01 19.51 -25.19
N GLN A 409 9.41 18.81 -24.23
CA GLN A 409 9.39 19.20 -22.82
C GLN A 409 10.59 18.69 -22.02
N ARG A 410 11.48 17.91 -22.65
CA ARG A 410 12.69 17.40 -21.98
C ARG A 410 13.61 18.55 -21.59
N ILE A 411 14.12 18.52 -20.37
CA ILE A 411 15.20 19.41 -19.96
C ILE A 411 16.51 18.87 -20.56
N PRO A 412 17.23 19.66 -21.38
CA PRO A 412 18.43 19.18 -22.02
C PRO A 412 19.57 18.98 -21.01
N TYR A 413 20.42 18.01 -21.27
CA TYR A 413 21.70 17.88 -20.58
C TYR A 413 22.62 19.06 -20.91
N SER A 414 23.54 19.39 -20.01
CA SER A 414 24.63 20.32 -20.31
C SER A 414 25.58 19.73 -21.36
N ASP A 415 26.40 20.59 -21.98
CA ASP A 415 27.39 20.17 -22.97
C ASP A 415 28.39 19.15 -22.39
N GLU A 416 28.81 19.32 -21.13
CA GLU A 416 29.72 18.39 -20.45
C GLU A 416 29.12 16.98 -20.33
N ILE A 417 27.86 16.88 -19.88
CA ILE A 417 27.18 15.59 -19.74
C ILE A 417 26.89 14.97 -21.11
N SER A 418 26.44 15.77 -22.08
CA SER A 418 26.19 15.32 -23.45
C SER A 418 27.47 14.87 -24.17
N GLY A 419 28.59 15.56 -23.92
CA GLY A 419 29.91 15.23 -24.45
C GLY A 419 30.49 13.92 -23.92
N GLY A 420 29.96 13.41 -22.80
CA GLY A 420 30.32 12.11 -22.22
C GLY A 420 29.68 10.89 -22.89
N ARG A 421 28.82 11.06 -23.91
CA ARG A 421 28.17 9.95 -24.62
C ARG A 421 29.18 9.07 -25.36
N LEU A 422 29.06 7.76 -25.20
CA LEU A 422 29.75 6.78 -26.04
C LEU A 422 28.93 6.54 -27.32
N ASP A 423 29.58 6.51 -28.50
CA ASP A 423 28.90 6.18 -29.76
C ASP A 423 28.47 4.70 -29.78
N MET A 424 27.18 4.47 -29.51
CA MET A 424 26.54 3.16 -29.54
C MET A 424 25.67 2.93 -30.77
N LYS A 425 25.68 3.84 -31.75
CA LYS A 425 24.70 3.83 -32.86
C LYS A 425 24.70 2.52 -33.63
N LYS A 426 25.89 2.01 -33.98
CA LYS A 426 26.03 0.73 -34.69
C LYS A 426 25.56 -0.47 -33.89
N VAL A 427 25.73 -0.42 -32.56
CA VAL A 427 25.37 -1.53 -31.65
C VAL A 427 23.85 -1.58 -31.45
N LEU A 428 23.19 -0.43 -31.36
CA LEU A 428 21.75 -0.32 -31.10
C LEU A 428 20.90 -0.36 -32.38
N GLN A 429 21.45 -0.07 -33.56
CA GLN A 429 20.69 -0.03 -34.81
C GLN A 429 19.89 -1.32 -35.10
N PRO A 430 20.41 -2.55 -34.89
CA PRO A 430 19.63 -3.76 -35.10
C PRO A 430 18.33 -3.80 -34.27
N THR A 431 18.38 -3.31 -33.03
CA THR A 431 17.20 -3.21 -32.16
C THR A 431 16.18 -2.21 -32.72
N TYR A 432 16.63 -1.04 -33.20
CA TYR A 432 15.74 -0.08 -33.84
C TYR A 432 15.09 -0.66 -35.10
N ASP A 433 15.86 -1.35 -35.94
CA ASP A 433 15.35 -1.95 -37.17
C ASP A 433 14.31 -3.04 -36.89
N GLU A 434 14.56 -3.89 -35.89
CA GLU A 434 13.64 -4.92 -35.42
C GLU A 434 12.32 -4.32 -34.92
N ILE A 435 12.38 -3.35 -34.01
CA ILE A 435 11.19 -2.70 -33.42
C ILE A 435 10.43 -1.88 -34.47
N ASN A 436 11.13 -1.11 -35.31
CA ASN A 436 10.52 -0.35 -36.41
C ASN A 436 9.76 -1.28 -37.36
N LYS A 437 10.35 -2.44 -37.71
CA LYS A 437 9.71 -3.43 -38.58
C LYS A 437 8.52 -4.09 -37.89
N GLN A 438 8.65 -4.49 -36.63
CA GLN A 438 7.60 -5.20 -35.88
C GLN A 438 6.36 -4.32 -35.67
N TYR A 439 6.56 -3.05 -35.35
CA TYR A 439 5.46 -2.14 -34.98
C TYR A 439 5.10 -1.12 -36.08
N GLY A 440 5.77 -1.14 -37.23
CA GLY A 440 5.51 -0.23 -38.35
C GLY A 440 5.83 1.24 -38.03
N ILE A 441 6.86 1.47 -37.21
CA ILE A 441 7.33 2.81 -36.82
C ILE A 441 8.69 3.15 -37.47
N HIS A 442 9.15 4.40 -37.34
CA HIS A 442 10.33 4.92 -38.04
C HIS A 442 11.27 5.70 -37.10
N GLU A 443 11.45 5.18 -35.89
CA GLU A 443 12.32 5.79 -34.88
C GLU A 443 13.80 5.64 -35.25
N LYS A 444 14.62 6.58 -34.81
CA LYS A 444 16.06 6.59 -35.05
C LYS A 444 16.82 6.73 -33.74
N GLN A 445 17.95 6.05 -33.65
CA GLN A 445 18.90 6.31 -32.57
C GLN A 445 19.55 7.68 -32.79
N GLU A 446 19.26 8.61 -31.88
CA GLU A 446 19.89 9.93 -31.77
C GLU A 446 21.33 9.86 -31.24
#